data_AF-A0A813HW36-F1
#
_entry.id   AF-A0A813HW36-F1
#
_cell.length_a   1.000
_cell.length_b   1.000
_cell.length_c   1.000
_cell.angle_alpha   90.00
_cell.angle_beta   90.00
_cell.angle_gamma   90.00
#
_symmetry.space_group_name_H-M   'P 1'
#
loop_
_entity.id
_entity.type
_entity.pdbx_description
1 polymer ?
#
loop_
_entity_poly.entity_id
_entity_poly.type
_entity_poly.pdbx_seq_one_letter_code
_entity_poly.pdbx_strand_id
1 'polypeptide(L)' 'MQRPQPSLDGKHSIFGRVKRGMKAVQKMGSISTNAQDKPVQDVKILRASTALVSDAIVGR' A
#
# COMPACT_ATOMS: atom_id res chain seq x y z
N MET A 1 -5.60 -3.70 -11.66
CA MET A 1 -6.81 -3.43 -10.84
C MET A 1 -6.63 -4.10 -9.48
N GLN A 2 -6.92 -3.43 -8.36
CA GLN A 2 -6.93 -4.10 -7.05
C GLN A 2 -8.18 -4.95 -6.92
N ARG A 3 -8.05 -6.12 -6.30
CA ARG A 3 -9.17 -7.05 -6.04
C ARG A 3 -9.51 -7.05 -4.55
N PRO A 4 -10.81 -7.05 -4.18
CA PRO A 4 -11.20 -7.29 -2.79
C PRO A 4 -10.74 -8.69 -2.39
N GLN A 5 -10.25 -8.85 -1.16
CA GLN A 5 -9.76 -10.11 -0.64
C GLN A 5 -10.62 -10.56 0.55
N PRO A 6 -11.81 -11.12 0.30
CA PRO A 6 -12.76 -11.49 1.36
C PRO A 6 -12.26 -12.66 2.22
N SER A 7 -11.31 -13.46 1.71
CA SER A 7 -10.73 -14.60 2.43
C SER A 7 -9.93 -14.23 3.67
N LEU A 8 -9.56 -12.94 3.81
CA LEU A 8 -8.83 -12.41 4.96
C LEU A 8 -9.75 -11.74 5.99
N ASP A 9 -11.03 -11.54 5.67
CA ASP A 9 -12.01 -10.93 6.58
C ASP A 9 -12.12 -11.78 7.85
N GLY A 10 -12.02 -11.13 9.02
CA GLY A 10 -12.02 -11.80 10.33
C GLY A 10 -10.71 -12.50 10.71
N LYS A 11 -9.79 -12.75 9.76
CA LYS A 11 -8.45 -13.32 10.04
C LYS A 11 -7.37 -12.25 10.19
N HIS A 12 -7.54 -11.10 9.55
CA HIS A 12 -6.60 -9.99 9.59
C HIS A 12 -7.35 -8.68 9.92
N SER A 13 -6.87 -7.95 10.94
CA SER A 13 -7.49 -6.69 11.35
C SER A 13 -7.19 -5.57 10.36
N ILE A 14 -8.25 -4.93 9.87
CA ILE A 14 -8.14 -3.73 9.03
C ILE A 14 -7.86 -2.52 9.95
N PHE A 15 -6.65 -1.93 9.85
CA PHE A 15 -6.23 -0.80 10.67
C PHE A 15 -6.24 0.56 9.95
N GLY A 16 -6.43 0.57 8.63
CA GLY A 16 -6.39 1.80 7.85
C GLY A 16 -6.69 1.59 6.37
N ARG A 17 -6.88 2.71 5.65
CA ARG A 17 -7.10 2.75 4.20
C ARG A 17 -6.15 3.75 3.57
N VAL A 18 -5.67 3.46 2.37
CA VAL A 18 -4.80 4.37 1.62
C VAL A 18 -5.63 5.54 1.09
N LYS A 19 -5.42 6.74 1.65
CA LYS A 19 -6.12 7.97 1.23
C LYS A 19 -5.61 8.53 -0.09
N ARG A 20 -4.28 8.47 -0.32
CA ARG A 20 -3.60 9.06 -1.49
C ARG A 20 -2.48 8.14 -1.99
N GLY A 21 -2.10 8.28 -3.26
CA GLY A 21 -0.95 7.56 -3.82
C GLY A 21 -1.25 6.14 -4.32
N MET A 22 -2.51 5.78 -4.54
CA MET A 22 -2.90 4.44 -5.04
C MET A 22 -2.23 4.05 -6.36
N LYS A 23 -1.88 5.02 -7.21
CA LYS A 23 -1.13 4.78 -8.45
C LYS A 23 0.25 4.14 -8.18
N ALA A 24 0.94 4.55 -7.12
CA ALA A 24 2.23 3.97 -6.75
C ALA A 24 2.04 2.51 -6.28
N VAL A 25 1.01 2.23 -5.48
CA VAL A 25 0.67 0.87 -5.05
C VAL A 25 0.34 -0.04 -6.24
N GLN A 26 -0.42 0.45 -7.22
CA GLN A 26 -0.74 -0.30 -8.43
C GLN A 26 0.51 -0.59 -9.28
N LYS A 27 1.41 0.39 -9.42
CA LYS A 27 2.70 0.19 -10.09
C LYS A 27 3.54 -0.86 -9.38
N MET A 28 3.64 -0.81 -8.05
CA MET A 28 4.33 -1.82 -7.26
C MET A 28 3.75 -3.22 -7.46
N GLY A 29 2.43 -3.36 -7.58
CA GLY A 29 1.79 -4.64 -7.87
C GLY A 29 1.97 -5.16 -9.31
N SER A 30 2.61 -4.39 -10.19
CA SER A 30 2.84 -4.74 -11.60
C SER A 30 4.32 -4.91 -11.95
N ILE A 31 5.22 -4.82 -10.98
CA ILE A 31 6.66 -5.02 -11.20
C ILE A 31 6.96 -6.50 -11.37
N SER A 32 8.01 -6.82 -12.13
CA SER A 32 8.45 -8.20 -12.30
C SER A 32 8.97 -8.77 -10.98
N THR A 33 8.42 -9.91 -10.58
CA THR A 33 8.84 -10.69 -9.42
C THR A 33 9.54 -11.97 -9.88
N ASN A 34 10.35 -12.54 -8.99
CA ASN A 34 10.95 -13.86 -9.18
C ASN A 34 9.97 -14.97 -8.75
N ALA A 35 10.44 -16.22 -8.78
CA ALA A 35 9.63 -17.40 -8.41
C ALA A 35 9.18 -17.45 -6.93
N GLN A 36 9.65 -16.54 -6.08
CA GLN A 36 9.29 -16.44 -4.65
C GLN A 36 8.49 -15.15 -4.36
N ASP A 37 7.86 -14.55 -5.38
CA ASP A 37 7.14 -13.27 -5.30
C ASP A 37 8.01 -12.08 -4.83
N LYS A 38 9.34 -12.24 -4.83
CA LYS A 38 10.27 -11.16 -4.51
C LYS A 38 10.49 -10.29 -5.75
N PRO A 39 10.34 -8.96 -5.65
CA PRO A 39 10.65 -8.06 -6.75
C PRO A 39 12.08 -8.24 -7.29
N VAL A 40 12.24 -8.24 -8.61
CA VAL A 40 13.56 -8.27 -9.27
C VAL A 40 14.34 -6.98 -8.99
N GLN A 41 13.63 -5.86 -8.91
CA GLN A 41 14.17 -4.57 -8.48
C GLN A 41 13.76 -4.27 -7.05
N ASP A 42 14.72 -3.82 -6.24
CA ASP A 42 14.50 -3.47 -4.84
C ASP A 42 13.46 -2.34 -4.71
N VAL A 43 12.38 -2.60 -3.97
CA VAL A 43 11.37 -1.60 -3.59
C VAL A 43 11.55 -1.27 -2.11
N LYS A 44 11.92 -0.02 -1.81
CA LYS A 44 12.23 0.45 -0.45
C LYS A 44 11.41 1.69 -0.08
N ILE A 45 11.03 1.79 1.19
CA ILE A 45 10.44 3.01 1.75
C ILE A 45 11.59 3.93 2.16
N LEU A 46 11.79 5.01 1.40
CA LEU A 46 12.91 5.94 1.65
C LEU A 46 12.62 6.91 2.80
N ARG A 47 11.34 7.27 3.01
CA ARG A 47 10.90 8.20 4.04
C ARG A 47 9.47 7.90 4.44
N ALA A 48 9.20 8.00 5.73
CA ALA A 48 7.85 7.97 6.29
C ALA A 48 7.75 9.08 7.35
N SER A 49 6.57 9.70 7.45
CA SER A 49 6.27 10.68 8.48
C SER A 49 4.84 10.47 8.97
N THR A 50 4.61 10.74 10.24
CA THR A 50 3.24 10.81 10.77
C THR A 50 2.57 12.07 10.23
N ALA A 51 1.29 11.96 9.87
CA ALA A 51 0.52 13.15 9.55
C ALA A 51 0.27 13.93 10.85
N LEU A 52 0.53 15.23 10.84
CA LEU A 52 -0.03 16.10 11.86
C LEU A 52 -1.56 16.05 11.71
N VAL A 53 -2.29 16.06 12.82
CA VAL A 53 -3.75 15.87 12.86
C VAL A 53 -4.48 16.80 11.86
N SER A 54 -3.93 17.98 11.62
CA SER A 54 -4.37 18.97 10.62
C SER A 54 -4.34 18.45 9.17
N ASP A 55 -3.30 17.75 8.74
CA ASP A 55 -3.14 17.26 7.36
C ASP A 55 -3.94 15.97 7.08
N ALA A 56 -4.23 15.20 8.13
CA ALA A 56 -5.02 13.97 8.01
C ALA A 56 -6.49 14.29 7.69
N ILE A 57 -7.02 15.41 8.20
CA ILE A 57 -8.42 15.82 8.05
C ILE A 57 -8.59 16.78 6.86
N VAL A 58 -7.70 17.76 6.70
CA VAL A 58 -7.78 18.74 5.61
C VAL A 58 -6.97 18.21 4.44
N GLY A 59 -7.63 17.76 3.37
CA GLY A 59 -7.00 17.15 2.19
C GLY A 59 -6.15 18.11 1.35
N ARG A 60 -5.15 18.77 1.93
CA ARG A 60 -4.02 19.40 1.22
C ARG A 60 -2.93 18.36 1.00
#